data_AF-A0A6C0HT03-F1
#
_entry.id   AF-A0A6C0HT03-F1
#
_cell.length_a   1.000
_cell.length_b   1.000
_cell.length_c   1.000
_cell.angle_alpha   90.00
_cell.angle_beta   90.00
_cell.angle_gamma   90.00
#
_symmetry.space_group_name_H-M   'P 1'
#
loop_
_entity.id
_entity.type
_entity.pdbx_description
1 polymer ?
#
loop_
_entity_poly.entity_id
_entity_poly.type
_entity_poly.pdbx_seq_one_letter_code
_entity_poly.pdbx_strand_id
1 'polypeptide(L)'
;MNVNIKNAARLGNFIIQIKNALHIALFHNYNVILPKHKFFNTTYLVINENITIENKTIEDKYSFFYKEKIKDHQLIFGKNADKVNKILREIFIFSGIESLKNDLVIHIRSGDLFQKNPHPKYLTPPLSYYKDIIERNNYENIYLISEDTLNPCINKLLALYPNIKFKLQSLEEDIKLILGASNIVISYGTFIPQLLDFSDNIKCIYVPSYLNNYKKEYFKINRDCIVKTSKLDEYYKLMIPWKNTQAQHKTMLSYQTIVK
;
A
#
# COMPACT_ATOMS: atom_id res chain seq x y z
N MET A 1 25.24 17.54 -1.85
CA MET A 1 25.35 16.18 -1.28
C MET A 1 24.39 15.25 -2.01
N ASN A 2 24.52 13.95 -1.81
CA ASN A 2 23.60 12.93 -2.32
C ASN A 2 22.77 12.34 -1.17
N VAL A 3 21.47 12.09 -1.34
CA VAL A 3 20.64 11.32 -0.40
C VAL A 3 20.70 9.85 -0.81
N ASN A 4 21.33 8.99 0.00
CA ASN A 4 21.62 7.61 -0.38
C ASN A 4 20.70 6.60 0.32
N ILE A 5 19.82 5.95 -0.44
CA ILE A 5 18.99 4.85 0.06
C ILE A 5 19.80 3.56 -0.02
N LYS A 6 20.16 2.97 1.12
CA LYS A 6 21.09 1.82 1.17
C LYS A 6 20.53 0.54 0.58
N ASN A 7 19.25 0.28 0.82
CA ASN A 7 18.64 -1.01 0.54
C ASN A 7 17.16 -0.86 0.21
N ALA A 8 16.75 -1.51 -0.89
CA ALA A 8 15.35 -1.55 -1.29
C ALA A 8 14.55 -2.44 -0.33
N ALA A 9 13.63 -1.84 0.41
CA ALA A 9 12.65 -2.60 1.19
C ALA A 9 11.61 -3.29 0.29
N ARG A 10 10.64 -4.00 0.88
CA ARG A 10 9.43 -4.43 0.14
C ARG A 10 8.81 -3.22 -0.56
N LEU A 11 8.25 -3.41 -1.76
CA LEU A 11 7.89 -2.32 -2.69
C LEU A 11 7.15 -1.14 -2.04
N GLY A 12 6.11 -1.38 -1.24
CA GLY A 12 5.40 -0.30 -0.55
C GLY A 12 6.30 0.54 0.38
N ASN A 13 7.19 -0.11 1.12
CA ASN A 13 8.16 0.58 1.96
C ASN A 13 9.24 1.28 1.12
N PHE A 14 9.66 0.68 0.01
CA PHE A 14 10.66 1.28 -0.87
C PHE A 14 10.13 2.56 -1.53
N ILE A 15 8.87 2.58 -1.95
CA ILE A 15 8.21 3.80 -2.43
C ILE A 15 8.24 4.90 -1.36
N ILE A 16 7.96 4.58 -0.09
CA ILE A 16 8.05 5.54 1.02
C ILE A 16 9.47 6.08 1.18
N GLN A 17 10.48 5.21 1.11
CA GLN A 17 11.89 5.60 1.20
C GLN A 17 12.26 6.58 0.08
N ILE A 18 11.85 6.31 -1.16
CA ILE A 18 12.09 7.20 -2.31
C ILE A 18 11.38 8.53 -2.12
N LYS A 19 10.09 8.53 -1.74
CA LYS A 19 9.32 9.76 -1.49
C LYS A 19 9.98 10.64 -0.44
N ASN A 20 10.40 10.05 0.68
CA ASN A 20 11.06 10.79 1.75
C ASN A 20 12.43 11.32 1.31
N ALA A 21 13.21 10.52 0.60
CA ALA A 21 14.49 10.96 0.04
C ALA A 21 14.33 12.13 -0.94
N LEU A 22 13.30 12.08 -1.81
CA LEU A 22 12.98 13.16 -2.73
C LEU A 22 12.56 14.45 -2.01
N HIS A 23 11.78 14.37 -0.94
CA HIS A 23 11.46 15.56 -0.13
C HIS A 23 12.72 16.22 0.44
N ILE A 24 13.62 15.42 1.03
CA ILE A 24 14.91 15.91 1.56
C ILE A 24 15.75 16.52 0.45
N ALA A 25 15.84 15.82 -0.68
CA ALA A 25 16.68 16.20 -1.80
C ALA A 25 16.23 17.50 -2.46
N LEU A 26 14.92 17.66 -2.68
CA LEU A 26 14.35 18.90 -3.21
C LEU A 26 14.45 20.07 -2.22
N PHE A 27 14.36 19.81 -0.91
CA PHE A 27 14.48 20.86 0.10
C PHE A 27 15.91 21.40 0.22
N HIS A 28 16.92 20.53 0.15
CA HIS A 28 18.34 20.91 0.28
C HIS A 28 19.08 21.08 -1.05
N ASN A 29 18.39 20.93 -2.18
CA ASN A 29 18.98 20.92 -3.53
C ASN A 29 20.11 19.87 -3.69
N TYR A 30 19.82 18.65 -3.23
CA TYR A 30 20.67 17.46 -3.30
C TYR A 30 20.17 16.48 -4.37
N ASN A 31 21.02 15.57 -4.83
CA ASN A 31 20.63 14.47 -5.70
C ASN A 31 20.24 13.23 -4.89
N VAL A 32 19.62 12.22 -5.50
CA VAL A 32 19.22 10.97 -4.82
C VAL A 32 19.90 9.77 -5.47
N ILE A 33 20.49 8.90 -4.66
CA ILE A 33 21.02 7.60 -5.08
C ILE A 33 20.04 6.51 -4.62
N LEU A 34 19.62 5.68 -5.58
CA LEU A 34 18.69 4.58 -5.36
C LEU A 34 19.41 3.24 -5.56
N PRO A 35 19.11 2.22 -4.75
CA PRO A 35 19.54 0.86 -5.04
C PRO A 35 18.80 0.36 -6.28
N LYS A 36 19.46 -0.47 -7.09
CA LYS A 36 18.83 -1.09 -8.27
C LYS A 36 17.56 -1.82 -7.86
N HIS A 37 16.46 -1.56 -8.56
CA HIS A 37 15.18 -2.19 -8.29
C HIS A 37 14.40 -2.42 -9.58
N LYS A 38 13.78 -3.59 -9.72
CA LYS A 38 13.13 -3.99 -10.98
C LYS A 38 11.97 -3.11 -11.43
N PHE A 39 11.37 -2.34 -10.53
CA PHE A 39 10.22 -1.48 -10.83
C PHE A 39 10.57 0.01 -10.95
N PHE A 40 11.85 0.36 -10.89
CA PHE A 40 12.31 1.73 -11.07
C PHE A 40 13.43 1.76 -12.13
N ASN A 41 13.32 2.67 -13.08
CA ASN A 41 14.18 2.72 -14.27
C ASN A 41 15.53 3.44 -14.05
N THR A 42 15.79 3.95 -12.85
CA THR A 42 17.01 4.71 -12.54
C THR A 42 17.55 4.37 -11.15
N THR A 43 18.87 4.52 -11.01
CA THR A 43 19.60 4.44 -9.74
C THR A 43 20.13 5.80 -9.28
N TYR A 44 19.96 6.85 -10.08
CA TYR A 44 20.43 8.20 -9.76
C TYR A 44 19.48 9.26 -10.28
N LEU A 45 19.05 10.15 -9.37
CA LEU A 45 18.15 11.26 -9.68
C LEU A 45 18.90 12.58 -9.51
N VAL A 46 19.03 13.30 -10.61
CA VAL A 46 19.67 14.61 -10.66
C VAL A 46 18.62 15.69 -10.40
N ILE A 47 18.79 16.40 -9.30
CA ILE A 47 18.02 17.59 -8.91
C ILE A 47 18.89 18.85 -9.04
N ASN A 48 20.20 18.70 -8.81
CA ASN A 48 21.22 19.72 -8.92
C ASN A 48 22.38 19.20 -9.76
N GLU A 49 22.59 19.82 -10.92
CA GLU A 49 23.59 19.44 -11.92
C GLU A 49 25.04 19.63 -11.42
N ASN A 50 25.25 20.49 -10.41
CA ASN A 50 26.56 20.71 -9.81
C ASN A 50 26.96 19.59 -8.82
N ILE A 51 26.08 18.62 -8.58
CA ILE A 51 26.33 17.49 -7.70
C ILE A 51 26.49 16.24 -8.56
N THR A 52 27.60 15.53 -8.38
CA THR A 52 27.89 14.24 -8.99
C THR A 52 27.68 13.11 -7.99
N ILE A 53 27.67 11.87 -8.50
CA ILE A 53 27.53 10.66 -7.67
C ILE A 53 28.69 10.50 -6.67
N GLU A 54 29.85 11.10 -6.95
CA GLU A 54 31.05 11.05 -6.11
C GLU A 54 30.99 11.99 -4.89
N ASN A 55 30.07 12.96 -4.90
CA ASN A 55 29.92 13.87 -3.76
C ASN A 55 29.40 13.15 -2.51
N LYS A 56 29.72 13.73 -1.34
CA LYS A 56 29.32 13.23 -0.02
C LYS A 56 27.84 12.86 0.04
N THR A 57 27.58 11.71 0.64
CA THR A 57 26.24 11.17 0.87
C THR A 57 25.74 11.49 2.27
N ILE A 58 24.42 11.63 2.39
CA ILE A 58 23.70 11.48 3.65
C ILE A 58 22.96 10.15 3.64
N GLU A 59 22.87 9.55 4.81
CA GLU A 59 22.31 8.23 5.01
C GLU A 59 21.46 8.21 6.28
N ASP A 60 20.45 7.37 6.30
CA ASP A 60 19.63 7.12 7.48
C ASP A 60 19.64 5.63 7.84
N LYS A 61 19.57 5.34 9.14
CA LYS A 61 19.55 3.97 9.68
C LYS A 61 18.43 3.12 9.09
N TYR A 62 17.29 3.74 8.78
CA TYR A 62 16.12 3.08 8.20
C TYR A 62 15.94 3.43 6.73
N SER A 63 17.01 3.90 6.07
CA SER A 63 17.01 4.33 4.68
C SER A 63 15.86 5.30 4.37
N PHE A 64 15.63 6.24 5.29
CA PHE A 64 14.63 7.30 5.20
C PHE A 64 13.17 6.81 5.26
N PHE A 65 12.91 5.59 5.71
CA PHE A 65 11.54 5.08 5.86
C PHE A 65 10.73 5.88 6.92
N TYR A 66 11.36 6.20 8.05
CA TYR A 66 10.73 6.89 9.18
C TYR A 66 10.98 8.40 9.13
N LYS A 67 10.08 9.15 8.47
CA LYS A 67 10.19 10.60 8.27
C LYS A 67 10.36 11.36 9.59
N GLU A 68 9.70 10.92 10.65
CA GLU A 68 9.70 11.53 11.99
C GLU A 68 11.05 11.44 12.71
N LYS A 69 11.92 10.52 12.27
CA LYS A 69 13.29 10.37 12.79
C LYS A 69 14.29 11.25 12.07
N ILE A 70 13.88 11.93 11.00
CA ILE A 70 14.74 12.83 10.24
C ILE A 70 14.77 14.19 10.94
N LYS A 71 15.97 14.78 11.05
CA LYS A 71 16.15 16.12 11.59
C LYS A 71 15.34 17.12 10.76
N ASP A 72 14.68 18.08 11.42
CA ASP A 72 13.89 19.13 10.79
C ASP A 72 12.73 18.62 9.92
N HIS A 73 12.21 17.41 10.20
CA HIS A 73 11.15 16.75 9.43
C HIS A 73 9.93 17.64 9.16
N GLN A 74 9.54 18.49 10.11
CA GLN A 74 8.39 19.37 9.96
C GLN A 74 8.58 20.45 8.89
N LEU A 75 9.82 20.84 8.60
CA LEU A 75 10.15 21.81 7.56
C LEU A 75 10.26 21.14 6.18
N ILE A 76 10.73 19.90 6.15
CA ILE A 76 11.04 19.15 4.92
C ILE A 76 9.79 18.50 4.33
N PHE A 77 9.08 17.69 5.10
CA PHE A 77 8.04 16.82 4.56
C PHE A 77 6.74 17.57 4.32
N GLY A 78 6.18 17.39 3.13
CA GLY A 78 4.99 18.11 2.66
C GLY A 78 5.32 19.31 1.76
N LYS A 79 6.57 19.80 1.75
CA LYS A 79 7.03 20.74 0.72
C LYS A 79 7.26 20.00 -0.60
N ASN A 80 7.01 20.66 -1.73
CA ASN A 80 7.25 20.13 -3.07
C ASN A 80 6.50 18.81 -3.39
N ALA A 81 5.37 18.53 -2.73
CA ALA A 81 4.65 17.26 -2.88
C ALA A 81 4.33 16.91 -4.34
N ASP A 82 3.90 17.88 -5.14
CA ASP A 82 3.59 17.67 -6.55
C ASP A 82 4.83 17.30 -7.36
N LYS A 83 5.96 17.96 -7.11
CA LYS A 83 7.25 17.65 -7.76
C LYS A 83 7.77 16.28 -7.34
N VAL A 84 7.65 15.91 -6.07
CA VAL A 84 7.98 14.55 -5.58
C VAL A 84 7.14 13.50 -6.31
N ASN A 85 5.82 13.68 -6.37
CA ASN A 85 4.92 12.73 -7.02
C ASN A 85 5.18 12.63 -8.52
N LYS A 86 5.48 13.75 -9.19
CA LYS A 86 5.85 13.78 -10.61
C LYS A 86 7.12 12.96 -10.87
N ILE A 87 8.22 13.26 -10.17
CA ILE A 87 9.49 12.54 -10.33
C ILE A 87 9.28 11.05 -10.05
N LEU A 88 8.59 10.71 -8.96
CA LEU A 88 8.32 9.33 -8.58
C LEU A 88 7.56 8.57 -9.68
N ARG A 89 6.56 9.19 -10.32
CA ARG A 89 5.83 8.60 -11.44
C ARG A 89 6.69 8.39 -12.67
N GLU A 90 7.55 9.35 -13.02
CA GLU A 90 8.44 9.28 -14.20
C GLU A 90 9.43 8.12 -14.10
N ILE A 91 9.85 7.76 -12.89
CA ILE A 91 10.86 6.73 -12.66
C ILE A 91 10.26 5.33 -12.44
N PHE A 92 8.95 5.24 -12.22
CA PHE A 92 8.24 3.98 -12.02
C PHE A 92 7.91 3.36 -13.37
N ILE A 93 8.21 2.07 -13.55
CA ILE A 93 8.19 1.46 -14.90
C ILE A 93 6.77 1.26 -15.47
N PHE A 94 5.74 1.26 -14.63
CA PHE A 94 4.36 1.04 -15.07
C PHE A 94 3.72 2.37 -15.41
N SER A 95 3.18 2.46 -16.62
CA SER A 95 2.42 3.62 -17.11
C SER A 95 1.32 3.14 -18.06
N GLY A 96 0.29 3.96 -18.26
CA GLY A 96 -0.78 3.69 -19.24
C GLY A 96 -1.58 2.41 -18.99
N ILE A 97 -1.73 1.99 -17.73
CA ILE A 97 -2.49 0.78 -17.38
C ILE A 97 -3.98 0.99 -17.64
N GLU A 98 -4.58 0.09 -18.44
CA GLU A 98 -6.00 0.13 -18.79
C GLU A 98 -6.90 0.02 -17.56
N SER A 99 -8.00 0.76 -17.58
CA SER A 99 -8.99 0.79 -16.50
C SER A 99 -9.83 -0.48 -16.48
N LEU A 100 -9.85 -1.15 -15.32
CA LEU A 100 -10.84 -2.15 -14.94
C LEU A 100 -12.11 -1.41 -14.48
N LYS A 101 -13.01 -1.12 -15.44
CA LYS A 101 -14.12 -0.16 -15.32
C LYS A 101 -15.01 -0.35 -14.09
N ASN A 102 -15.97 -1.25 -14.14
CA ASN A 102 -16.88 -1.54 -13.02
C ASN A 102 -16.46 -2.81 -12.27
N ASP A 103 -15.16 -3.09 -12.26
CA ASP A 103 -14.59 -4.24 -11.59
C ASP A 103 -14.15 -3.89 -10.17
N LEU A 104 -14.05 -4.92 -9.34
CA LEU A 104 -13.53 -4.84 -7.98
C LEU A 104 -12.20 -5.59 -7.88
N VAL A 105 -11.17 -4.94 -7.33
CA VAL A 105 -9.93 -5.60 -6.93
C VAL A 105 -9.87 -5.68 -5.41
N ILE A 106 -9.77 -6.89 -4.86
CA ILE A 106 -9.70 -7.16 -3.43
C ILE A 106 -8.29 -7.57 -3.06
N HIS A 107 -7.60 -6.73 -2.28
CA HIS A 107 -6.32 -7.08 -1.68
C HIS A 107 -6.50 -7.63 -0.26
N ILE A 108 -6.11 -8.90 -0.07
CA ILE A 108 -6.10 -9.55 1.24
C ILE A 108 -4.66 -9.73 1.70
N ARG A 109 -4.28 -9.05 2.79
CA ARG A 109 -2.99 -9.27 3.44
C ARG A 109 -2.96 -10.67 4.04
N SER A 110 -1.95 -11.43 3.65
CA SER A 110 -1.63 -12.77 4.15
C SER A 110 -0.16 -12.84 4.58
N GLY A 111 0.59 -13.91 4.27
CA GLY A 111 2.04 -13.95 4.47
C GLY A 111 2.45 -13.94 5.94
N ASP A 112 3.34 -13.01 6.29
CA ASP A 112 3.95 -12.87 7.62
C ASP A 112 2.92 -12.73 8.76
N LEU A 113 1.72 -12.20 8.50
CA LEU A 113 0.63 -12.16 9.47
C LEU A 113 0.17 -13.57 9.91
N PHE A 114 0.30 -14.56 9.04
CA PHE A 114 -0.15 -15.94 9.30
C PHE A 114 1.02 -16.90 9.56
N GLN A 115 2.20 -16.36 9.83
CA GLN A 115 3.37 -17.12 10.27
C GLN A 115 3.48 -17.15 11.81
N LYS A 116 4.55 -17.79 12.33
CA LYS A 116 4.86 -17.78 13.75
C LYS A 116 5.35 -16.40 14.18
N ASN A 117 4.89 -15.92 15.34
CA ASN A 117 5.26 -14.61 15.91
C ASN A 117 4.94 -13.42 14.98
N PRO A 118 3.68 -13.28 14.53
CA PRO A 118 3.32 -12.14 13.68
C PRO A 118 3.43 -10.83 14.46
N HIS A 119 3.52 -9.71 13.74
CA HIS A 119 3.54 -8.41 14.40
C HIS A 119 2.20 -8.16 15.12
N PRO A 120 2.18 -7.90 16.45
CA PRO A 120 0.96 -7.95 17.25
C PRO A 120 -0.04 -6.83 16.96
N LYS A 121 0.39 -5.78 16.24
CA LYS A 121 -0.46 -4.65 15.84
C LYS A 121 -0.99 -4.77 14.40
N TYR A 122 -0.62 -5.81 13.66
CA TYR A 122 -1.02 -5.96 12.26
C TYR A 122 -2.24 -6.87 12.19
N LEU A 123 -3.33 -6.35 11.63
CA LEU A 123 -4.62 -7.04 11.56
C LEU A 123 -5.21 -6.92 10.16
N THR A 124 -5.75 -8.03 9.66
CA THR A 124 -6.51 -8.09 8.41
C THR A 124 -8.02 -8.05 8.70
N PRO A 125 -8.85 -7.44 7.83
CA PRO A 125 -10.30 -7.39 8.03
C PRO A 125 -10.96 -8.79 8.13
N PRO A 126 -12.12 -8.90 8.79
CA PRO A 126 -12.88 -10.15 8.88
C PRO A 126 -13.54 -10.52 7.54
N LEU A 127 -14.03 -11.75 7.43
CA LEU A 127 -14.72 -12.23 6.23
C LEU A 127 -15.92 -11.34 5.85
N SER A 128 -16.72 -10.92 6.83
CA SER A 128 -17.91 -10.09 6.62
C SER A 128 -17.62 -8.75 5.95
N TYR A 129 -16.43 -8.17 6.17
CA TYR A 129 -16.01 -6.95 5.50
C TYR A 129 -15.99 -7.10 3.97
N TYR A 130 -15.43 -8.19 3.48
CA TYR A 130 -15.36 -8.47 2.05
C TYR A 130 -16.73 -8.86 1.49
N LYS A 131 -17.48 -9.70 2.22
CA LYS A 131 -18.85 -10.10 1.84
C LYS A 131 -19.75 -8.90 1.63
N ASP A 132 -19.80 -7.98 2.60
CA ASP A 132 -20.62 -6.78 2.54
C ASP A 132 -20.34 -5.93 1.31
N ILE A 133 -19.08 -5.81 0.91
CA ILE A 133 -18.68 -5.01 -0.25
C ILE A 133 -19.10 -5.71 -1.56
N ILE A 134 -18.91 -7.02 -1.63
CA ILE A 134 -19.31 -7.83 -2.80
C ILE A 134 -20.84 -7.82 -2.95
N GLU A 135 -21.59 -8.03 -1.87
CA GLU A 135 -23.04 -8.23 -1.91
C GLU A 135 -23.83 -6.92 -2.13
N ARG A 136 -23.30 -5.76 -1.73
CA ARG A 136 -23.99 -4.46 -1.86
C ARG A 136 -23.78 -3.75 -3.18
N ASN A 137 -22.92 -4.27 -4.05
CA ASN A 137 -22.54 -3.58 -5.28
C ASN A 137 -22.55 -4.59 -6.45
N ASN A 138 -22.99 -4.14 -7.62
CA ASN A 138 -23.02 -4.97 -8.82
C ASN A 138 -21.75 -4.75 -9.65
N TYR A 139 -20.66 -5.41 -9.27
CA TYR A 139 -19.42 -5.40 -10.04
C TYR A 139 -19.46 -6.39 -11.20
N GLU A 140 -18.86 -6.02 -12.33
CA GLU A 140 -18.80 -6.89 -13.52
C GLU A 140 -17.85 -8.07 -13.29
N ASN A 141 -16.66 -7.80 -12.75
CA ASN A 141 -15.69 -8.81 -12.36
C ASN A 141 -15.12 -8.52 -10.97
N ILE A 142 -14.73 -9.58 -10.27
CA ILE A 142 -14.07 -9.49 -8.98
C ILE A 142 -12.74 -10.22 -9.06
N TYR A 143 -11.65 -9.50 -8.78
CA TYR A 143 -10.30 -10.02 -8.73
C TYR A 143 -9.84 -10.05 -7.28
N LEU A 144 -9.26 -11.17 -6.84
CA LEU A 144 -8.62 -11.27 -5.52
C LEU A 144 -7.11 -11.33 -5.73
N ILE A 145 -6.37 -10.56 -4.94
CA ILE A 145 -4.91 -10.61 -4.89
C ILE A 145 -4.43 -10.85 -3.45
N SER A 146 -3.43 -11.73 -3.31
CA SER A 146 -2.80 -12.07 -2.03
C SER A 146 -1.43 -12.71 -2.28
N GLU A 147 -0.51 -12.52 -1.34
CA GLU A 147 0.85 -13.10 -1.37
C GLU A 147 0.81 -14.65 -1.33
N ASP A 148 -0.16 -15.22 -0.61
CA ASP A 148 -0.42 -16.65 -0.49
C ASP A 148 -1.89 -16.90 -0.07
N THR A 149 -2.25 -18.14 0.28
CA THR A 149 -3.60 -18.53 0.72
C THR A 149 -3.69 -18.81 2.22
N LEU A 150 -2.74 -18.35 3.04
CA LEU A 150 -2.72 -18.64 4.48
C LEU A 150 -3.83 -17.91 5.25
N ASN A 151 -4.29 -16.76 4.75
CA ASN A 151 -5.42 -16.06 5.32
C ASN A 151 -6.72 -16.85 5.08
N PRO A 152 -7.43 -17.30 6.13
CA PRO A 152 -8.58 -18.17 5.99
C PRO A 152 -9.77 -17.51 5.27
N CYS A 153 -9.82 -16.17 5.21
CA CYS A 153 -10.85 -15.47 4.45
C CYS A 153 -10.75 -15.74 2.94
N ILE A 154 -9.55 -16.00 2.41
CA ILE A 154 -9.33 -16.23 0.97
C ILE A 154 -10.12 -17.45 0.52
N ASN A 155 -9.82 -18.62 1.11
CA ASN A 155 -10.48 -19.87 0.73
C ASN A 155 -11.99 -19.80 0.98
N LYS A 156 -12.42 -19.11 2.03
CA LYS A 156 -13.85 -18.98 2.32
C LYS A 156 -14.57 -18.07 1.31
N LEU A 157 -13.94 -17.00 0.84
CA LEU A 157 -14.49 -16.15 -0.21
C LEU A 157 -14.60 -16.90 -1.55
N LEU A 158 -13.57 -17.64 -1.94
CA LEU A 158 -13.59 -18.42 -3.19
C LEU A 158 -14.68 -19.50 -3.18
N ALA A 159 -14.96 -20.10 -2.02
CA ALA A 159 -16.04 -21.06 -1.87
C ALA A 159 -17.44 -20.42 -1.91
N LEU A 160 -17.58 -19.18 -1.39
CA LEU A 160 -18.86 -18.47 -1.35
C LEU A 160 -19.19 -17.76 -2.67
N TYR A 161 -18.17 -17.30 -3.39
CA TYR A 161 -18.29 -16.52 -4.63
C TYR A 161 -17.40 -17.13 -5.73
N PRO A 162 -17.88 -18.17 -6.43
CA PRO A 162 -17.11 -18.88 -7.45
C PRO A 162 -16.68 -18.01 -8.65
N ASN A 163 -17.31 -16.86 -8.83
CA ASN A 163 -16.99 -15.88 -9.87
C ASN A 163 -15.78 -14.98 -9.51
N ILE A 164 -15.23 -15.08 -8.30
CA ILE A 164 -13.98 -14.39 -7.95
C ILE A 164 -12.83 -14.99 -8.76
N LYS A 165 -12.15 -14.15 -9.54
CA LYS A 165 -10.95 -14.49 -10.28
C LYS A 165 -9.75 -14.43 -9.34
N PHE A 166 -9.18 -15.59 -9.01
CA PHE A 166 -8.01 -15.70 -8.15
C PHE A 166 -7.00 -16.70 -8.72
N LYS A 167 -5.73 -16.29 -8.73
CA LYS A 167 -4.58 -17.17 -8.92
C LYS A 167 -3.39 -16.57 -8.19
N LEU A 168 -2.50 -17.41 -7.67
CA LEU A 168 -1.19 -16.94 -7.24
C LEU A 168 -0.38 -16.57 -8.48
N GLN A 169 0.15 -15.36 -8.49
CA GLN A 169 0.81 -14.78 -9.67
C GLN A 169 2.00 -13.90 -9.28
N SER A 170 2.67 -13.35 -10.28
CA SER A 170 3.80 -12.48 -10.02
C SER A 170 3.35 -11.15 -9.42
N LEU A 171 4.22 -10.54 -8.63
CA LEU A 171 4.01 -9.19 -8.09
C LEU A 171 3.76 -8.15 -9.20
N GLU A 172 4.30 -8.37 -10.40
CA GLU A 172 4.04 -7.49 -11.54
C GLU A 172 2.59 -7.56 -12.00
N GLU A 173 2.01 -8.75 -12.09
CA GLU A 173 0.60 -8.93 -12.47
C GLU A 173 -0.33 -8.36 -11.40
N ASP A 174 0.02 -8.51 -10.11
CA ASP A 174 -0.71 -7.87 -9.02
C ASP A 174 -0.66 -6.35 -9.12
N ILE A 175 0.50 -5.75 -9.43
CA ILE A 175 0.63 -4.31 -9.64
C ILE A 175 -0.26 -3.85 -10.79
N LYS A 176 -0.28 -4.55 -11.93
CA LYS A 176 -1.14 -4.20 -13.07
C LYS A 176 -2.62 -4.20 -12.68
N LEU A 177 -3.09 -5.21 -11.94
CA LEU A 177 -4.47 -5.24 -11.43
C LEU A 177 -4.76 -4.06 -10.50
N ILE A 178 -3.85 -3.74 -9.58
CA ILE A 178 -4.02 -2.63 -8.64
C ILE A 178 -4.09 -1.29 -9.37
N LEU A 179 -3.19 -1.06 -10.34
CA LEU A 179 -3.13 0.20 -11.09
C LEU A 179 -4.31 0.36 -12.06
N GLY A 180 -4.83 -0.74 -12.59
CA GLY A 180 -6.04 -0.76 -13.43
C GLY A 180 -7.33 -0.60 -12.64
N ALA A 181 -7.36 -0.89 -11.35
CA ALA A 181 -8.58 -0.91 -10.55
C ALA A 181 -9.32 0.43 -10.54
N SER A 182 -10.64 0.40 -10.79
CA SER A 182 -11.52 1.55 -10.48
C SER A 182 -12.09 1.45 -9.06
N ASN A 183 -12.32 0.24 -8.56
CA ASN A 183 -12.77 -0.04 -7.20
C ASN A 183 -11.77 -0.96 -6.52
N ILE A 184 -11.28 -0.58 -5.35
CA ILE A 184 -10.30 -1.38 -4.61
C ILE A 184 -10.68 -1.57 -3.15
N VAL A 185 -10.56 -2.81 -2.67
CA VAL A 185 -10.69 -3.17 -1.25
C VAL A 185 -9.30 -3.37 -0.68
N ILE A 186 -8.98 -2.62 0.37
CA ILE A 186 -7.66 -2.68 0.99
C ILE A 186 -7.68 -3.36 2.36
N SER A 187 -6.52 -3.88 2.72
CA SER A 187 -6.19 -4.45 4.03
C SER A 187 -4.91 -3.79 4.56
N TYR A 188 -4.47 -4.16 5.77
CA TYR A 188 -3.32 -3.52 6.42
C TYR A 188 -2.02 -3.67 5.59
N GLY A 189 -1.29 -2.57 5.46
CA GLY A 189 0.05 -2.55 4.84
C GLY A 189 0.32 -1.27 4.06
N THR A 190 1.56 -1.09 3.63
CA THR A 190 2.01 0.06 2.82
C THR A 190 1.90 -0.19 1.32
N PHE A 191 1.75 -1.46 0.90
CA PHE A 191 1.78 -1.86 -0.51
C PHE A 191 0.70 -1.18 -1.35
N ILE A 192 -0.58 -1.42 -1.05
CA ILE A 192 -1.67 -0.79 -1.80
C ILE A 192 -1.63 0.73 -1.67
N PRO A 193 -1.57 1.32 -0.46
CA PRO A 193 -1.63 2.78 -0.32
C PRO A 193 -0.59 3.52 -1.14
N GLN A 194 0.64 2.98 -1.23
CA GLN A 194 1.68 3.60 -2.04
C GLN A 194 1.47 3.40 -3.56
N LEU A 195 0.90 2.27 -3.99
CA LEU A 195 0.59 2.06 -5.40
C LEU A 195 -0.55 2.94 -5.91
N LEU A 196 -1.46 3.37 -5.04
CA LEU A 196 -2.54 4.27 -5.43
C LEU A 196 -2.02 5.60 -6.00
N ASP A 197 -0.85 6.08 -5.57
CA ASP A 197 -0.23 7.30 -6.11
C ASP A 197 0.10 7.19 -7.62
N PHE A 198 0.22 5.97 -8.15
CA PHE A 198 0.55 5.70 -9.55
C PHE A 198 -0.66 5.35 -10.42
N SER A 199 -1.81 5.01 -9.83
CA SER A 199 -3.02 4.71 -10.61
C SER A 199 -3.73 6.00 -11.03
N ASP A 200 -4.26 6.07 -12.24
CA ASP A 200 -5.18 7.14 -12.68
C ASP A 200 -6.64 6.67 -12.73
N ASN A 201 -6.91 5.42 -12.35
CA ASN A 201 -8.19 4.74 -12.57
C ASN A 201 -9.11 4.73 -11.35
N ILE A 202 -8.55 4.92 -10.15
CA ILE A 202 -9.26 4.70 -8.87
C ILE A 202 -10.38 5.71 -8.67
N LYS A 203 -11.60 5.19 -8.51
CA LYS A 203 -12.83 5.94 -8.20
C LYS A 203 -13.33 5.65 -6.79
N CYS A 204 -13.19 4.43 -6.29
CA CYS A 204 -13.67 4.03 -4.97
C CYS A 204 -12.66 3.17 -4.22
N ILE A 205 -12.42 3.51 -2.95
CA ILE A 205 -11.54 2.76 -2.05
C ILE A 205 -12.34 2.34 -0.82
N TYR A 206 -12.35 1.03 -0.56
CA TYR A 206 -12.92 0.45 0.64
C TYR A 206 -11.83 0.19 1.66
N VAL A 207 -12.00 0.71 2.88
CA VAL A 207 -10.99 0.65 3.93
C VAL A 207 -11.62 0.34 5.30
N PRO A 208 -11.01 -0.52 6.12
CA PRO A 208 -11.45 -0.73 7.51
C PRO A 208 -11.19 0.50 8.39
N SER A 209 -12.09 0.79 9.35
CA SER A 209 -12.02 1.99 10.20
C SER A 209 -10.75 2.11 11.03
N TYR A 210 -10.17 0.99 11.48
CA TYR A 210 -8.92 0.99 12.24
C TYR A 210 -7.69 1.39 11.39
N LEU A 211 -7.85 1.48 10.06
CA LEU A 211 -6.85 2.09 9.18
C LEU A 211 -7.08 3.60 8.98
N ASN A 212 -8.09 4.20 9.60
CA ASN A 212 -8.37 5.64 9.43
C ASN A 212 -7.24 6.55 9.93
N ASN A 213 -6.50 6.17 10.97
CA ASN A 213 -5.33 6.95 11.39
C ASN A 213 -4.21 6.91 10.35
N TYR A 214 -4.13 5.83 9.55
CA TYR A 214 -3.24 5.75 8.39
C TYR A 214 -3.73 6.62 7.22
N LYS A 215 -5.00 7.03 7.16
CA LYS A 215 -5.55 7.90 6.09
C LYS A 215 -4.83 9.23 5.96
N LYS A 216 -4.60 9.93 7.08
CA LYS A 216 -3.98 11.26 7.04
C LYS A 216 -2.52 11.24 6.58
N GLU A 217 -1.82 10.13 6.79
CA GLU A 217 -0.39 10.01 6.49
C GLU A 217 -0.07 9.29 5.17
N TYR A 218 -0.83 8.25 4.83
CA TYR A 218 -0.56 7.39 3.66
C TYR A 218 -1.55 7.60 2.52
N PHE A 219 -2.72 8.17 2.80
CA PHE A 219 -3.79 8.39 1.83
C PHE A 219 -4.13 9.87 1.75
N LYS A 220 -3.10 10.71 1.52
CA LYS A 220 -3.33 12.02 0.89
C LYS A 220 -3.72 11.77 -0.57
N ILE A 221 -4.87 11.14 -0.76
CA ILE A 221 -5.45 10.91 -2.07
C ILE A 221 -5.95 12.26 -2.52
N ASN A 222 -5.09 12.98 -3.21
CA ASN A 222 -5.37 14.29 -3.78
C ASN A 222 -6.18 14.10 -5.07
N ARG A 223 -7.26 13.32 -5.00
CA ARG A 223 -8.09 12.92 -6.13
C ARG A 223 -9.55 12.86 -5.76
N ASP A 224 -10.39 13.08 -6.76
CA ASP A 224 -11.84 12.89 -6.74
C ASP A 224 -12.20 11.39 -6.65
N CYS A 225 -11.83 10.74 -5.54
CA CYS A 225 -12.22 9.36 -5.26
C CYS A 225 -13.02 9.27 -3.97
N ILE A 226 -13.93 8.31 -3.94
CA ILE A 226 -14.80 8.05 -2.80
C ILE A 226 -14.10 7.05 -1.88
N VAL A 227 -13.88 7.44 -0.62
CA VAL A 227 -13.32 6.55 0.41
C VAL A 227 -14.44 6.04 1.30
N LYS A 228 -14.86 4.79 1.09
CA LYS A 228 -15.89 4.11 1.89
C LYS A 228 -15.24 3.36 3.05
N THR A 229 -15.73 3.60 4.27
CA THR A 229 -15.13 3.05 5.49
C THR A 229 -16.08 2.08 6.18
N SER A 230 -15.61 0.86 6.44
CA SER A 230 -16.36 -0.12 7.23
C SER A 230 -15.98 -0.01 8.71
N LYS A 231 -16.98 0.17 9.59
CA LYS A 231 -16.78 0.27 11.03
C LYS A 231 -16.35 -1.07 11.61
N LEU A 232 -15.09 -1.17 12.00
CA LEU A 232 -14.43 -2.37 12.49
C LEU A 232 -13.62 -2.09 13.77
N ASP A 233 -13.97 -1.04 14.52
CA ASP A 233 -13.24 -0.66 15.73
C ASP A 233 -13.42 -1.71 16.84
N GLU A 234 -14.61 -2.27 17.00
CA GLU A 234 -14.87 -3.37 17.94
C GLU A 234 -14.17 -4.65 17.51
N TYR A 235 -14.19 -4.98 16.21
CA TYR A 235 -13.39 -6.08 15.68
C TYR A 235 -11.91 -5.89 16.00
N TYR A 236 -11.37 -4.69 15.78
CA TYR A 236 -9.98 -4.38 16.07
C TYR A 236 -9.63 -4.60 17.55
N LYS A 237 -10.48 -4.13 18.48
CA LYS A 237 -10.30 -4.34 19.93
C LYS A 237 -10.29 -5.83 20.30
N LEU A 238 -11.16 -6.62 19.68
CA LEU A 238 -11.26 -8.07 19.94
C LEU A 238 -10.05 -8.86 19.44
N MET A 239 -9.39 -8.37 18.39
CA MET A 239 -8.39 -9.14 17.66
C MET A 239 -6.95 -8.76 18.00
N ILE A 240 -6.72 -7.62 18.66
CA ILE A 240 -5.40 -7.16 19.08
C ILE A 240 -5.12 -7.59 20.54
N PRO A 241 -3.90 -8.06 20.86
CA PRO A 241 -2.79 -8.31 19.95
C PRO A 241 -3.04 -9.49 19.02
N TRP A 242 -2.73 -9.32 17.73
CA TRP A 242 -2.79 -10.40 16.76
C TRP A 242 -1.70 -11.43 17.08
N LYS A 243 -2.10 -12.69 17.26
CA LYS A 243 -1.23 -13.81 17.63
C LYS A 243 -1.32 -14.98 16.67
N ASN A 244 -2.14 -14.87 15.61
CA ASN A 244 -2.39 -15.93 14.65
C ASN A 244 -2.91 -17.23 15.31
N THR A 245 -3.84 -17.11 16.27
CA THR A 245 -4.43 -18.28 16.96
C THR A 245 -5.67 -18.79 16.24
N GLN A 246 -6.01 -20.08 16.45
CA GLN A 246 -7.24 -20.67 15.91
C GLN A 246 -8.51 -19.94 16.40
N ALA A 247 -8.53 -19.47 17.65
CA ALA A 247 -9.65 -18.67 18.17
C ALA A 247 -9.80 -17.35 17.40
N GLN A 248 -8.69 -16.66 17.10
CA GLN A 248 -8.70 -15.47 16.25
C GLN A 248 -9.16 -15.79 14.83
N HIS A 249 -8.75 -16.92 14.24
CA HIS A 249 -9.24 -17.34 12.92
C HIS A 249 -10.75 -17.58 12.93
N LYS A 250 -11.27 -18.26 13.95
CA LYS A 250 -12.72 -18.49 14.10
C LYS A 250 -13.46 -17.15 14.18
N THR A 251 -13.00 -16.23 15.03
CA THR A 251 -13.59 -14.89 15.12
C THR A 251 -13.52 -14.14 13.80
N MET A 252 -12.39 -14.18 13.08
CA MET A 252 -12.22 -13.55 11.77
C MET A 252 -13.24 -14.06 10.74
N LEU A 253 -13.56 -15.35 10.75
CA LEU A 253 -14.52 -15.96 9.83
C LEU A 253 -15.98 -15.74 10.25
N SER A 254 -16.27 -15.65 11.55
CA SER A 254 -17.64 -15.56 12.06
C SER A 254 -18.11 -14.15 12.42
N TYR A 255 -17.20 -13.18 12.56
CA TYR A 255 -17.53 -11.80 12.93
C TYR A 255 -18.49 -11.20 11.91
N GLN A 256 -19.56 -10.58 12.38
CA GLN A 256 -20.51 -9.85 11.54
C GLN A 256 -20.27 -8.35 11.71
N THR A 257 -20.10 -7.67 10.59
CA THR A 257 -20.09 -6.21 10.51
C THR A 257 -21.44 -5.68 10.95
N ILE A 258 -21.45 -4.69 11.84
CA ILE A 258 -22.68 -4.00 12.22
C ILE A 258 -23.06 -3.11 11.03
N VAL A 259 -24.04 -3.55 10.25
CA VAL A 259 -24.66 -2.73 9.21
C VAL A 259 -25.51 -1.68 9.93
N LYS A 260 -25.09 -0.42 9.83
CA LYS A 260 -25.95 0.74 10.12
C LYS A 260 -26.12 1.53 8.83
#